data_AF-A0A958FA80-F1
#
_entry.id   AF-A0A958FA80-F1
#
_cell.length_a   1.000
_cell.length_b   1.000
_cell.length_c   1.000
_cell.angle_alpha   90.00
_cell.angle_beta   90.00
_cell.angle_gamma   90.00
#
_symmetry.space_group_name_H-M   'P 1'
#
loop_
_entity.id
_entity.type
_entity.pdbx_description
1 polymer ?
#
loop_
_entity_poly.entity_id
_entity_poly.type
_entity_poly.pdbx_seq_one_letter_code
_entity_poly.pdbx_strand_id
1 'polypeptide(L)'
;MAVVEQKQRFQNDAFILFCEDDQAFAEQLEKVLKRYRPPSGLGLSSEHLHIFRDEPELSGSDYYSAIEKQFERARKLVVVCSPAARKDPHLNRQILRFVEMHGKENVVPLLISGVPNHVVRQQQSQEAAFPEAFYRIAENPTAIDYSGFEAGQHKFHKGAYESGWYTLLASICDVQRIDLAQRERDRAFAIRRKRLLVVFSACLLAAIVSGVWFWHYQREHAERERTRLTRMTTQLLERSEHAAEEQQVNAALHYLAAAIGLAPTPELRSRLMNAAHRHEPVLRLGGIFRHENGIGGALFLENAGQILTWGDDGAIRCWDQTTGRALDRVMRHDGPVYGAILSHDGTRLLSWSEDQTARLWQLPSGMPIGEPLMHESGLIAAAFNRDETRIIT
;
A
#
# COMPACT_ATOMS: atom_id res chain seq x y z
N MET A 1 37.39 -30.79 -23.58
CA MET A 1 38.41 -30.35 -24.55
C MET A 1 37.85 -30.19 -25.97
N ALA A 2 37.01 -31.12 -26.47
CA ALA A 2 36.39 -31.01 -27.81
C ALA A 2 35.58 -29.72 -28.08
N VAL A 3 34.90 -29.17 -27.06
CA VAL A 3 34.11 -27.91 -27.18
C VAL A 3 35.00 -26.66 -27.33
N VAL A 4 36.24 -26.71 -26.84
CA VAL A 4 37.18 -25.58 -26.91
C VAL A 4 37.89 -25.54 -28.28
N GLU A 5 38.16 -26.69 -28.89
CA GLU A 5 38.78 -26.78 -30.22
C GLU A 5 37.82 -26.39 -31.36
N GLN A 6 36.51 -26.67 -31.26
CA GLN A 6 35.54 -26.22 -32.27
C GLN A 6 35.40 -24.69 -32.35
N LYS A 7 35.70 -23.98 -31.25
CA LYS A 7 35.56 -22.52 -31.16
C LYS A 7 36.66 -21.75 -31.92
N GLN A 8 37.72 -22.44 -32.37
CA GLN A 8 38.76 -21.84 -33.22
C GLN A 8 38.42 -21.85 -34.72
N ARG A 9 37.36 -22.57 -35.15
CA ARG A 9 37.05 -22.75 -36.58
C ARG A 9 35.95 -21.81 -37.10
N PHE A 10 35.03 -21.36 -36.26
CA PHE A 10 33.87 -20.55 -36.67
C PHE A 10 33.86 -19.17 -36.02
N GLN A 11 33.64 -18.12 -36.81
CA GLN A 11 33.57 -16.73 -36.33
C GLN A 11 32.13 -16.34 -35.93
N ASN A 12 31.13 -17.02 -36.50
CA ASN A 12 29.71 -16.72 -36.35
C ASN A 12 28.97 -17.92 -35.74
N ASP A 13 28.14 -17.68 -34.72
CA ASP A 13 27.32 -18.71 -34.08
C ASP A 13 26.23 -19.24 -35.02
N ALA A 14 25.62 -18.35 -35.82
CA ALA A 14 24.62 -18.73 -36.81
C ALA A 14 24.53 -17.72 -37.97
N PHE A 15 24.13 -18.22 -39.13
CA PHE A 15 23.75 -17.44 -40.31
C PHE A 15 22.26 -17.66 -40.61
N ILE A 16 21.50 -16.58 -40.77
CA ILE A 16 20.06 -16.61 -41.05
C ILE A 16 19.84 -16.51 -42.57
N LEU A 17 19.26 -17.54 -43.15
CA LEU A 17 18.91 -17.65 -44.55
C LEU A 17 17.39 -17.53 -44.72
N PHE A 18 16.95 -16.67 -45.64
CA PHE A 18 15.54 -16.33 -45.85
C PHE A 18 15.32 -15.86 -47.30
N CYS A 19 14.09 -15.92 -47.81
CA CYS A 19 13.73 -15.30 -49.09
C CYS A 19 13.27 -13.85 -48.89
N GLU A 20 13.22 -13.05 -49.96
CA GLU A 20 12.90 -11.61 -49.90
C GLU A 20 11.61 -11.29 -49.11
N ASP A 21 10.54 -12.07 -49.31
CA ASP A 21 9.25 -11.90 -48.61
C ASP A 21 9.34 -12.05 -47.08
N ASP A 22 10.36 -12.77 -46.59
CA ASP A 22 10.54 -13.09 -45.17
C ASP A 22 11.53 -12.16 -44.45
N GLN A 23 12.03 -11.11 -45.14
CA GLN A 23 13.06 -10.19 -44.64
C GLN A 23 12.68 -9.55 -43.30
N ALA A 24 11.44 -9.10 -43.15
CA ALA A 24 10.98 -8.43 -41.95
C ALA A 24 11.09 -9.32 -40.69
N PHE A 25 10.85 -10.62 -40.84
CA PHE A 25 11.03 -11.59 -39.76
C PHE A 25 12.51 -11.78 -39.44
N ALA A 26 13.33 -12.02 -40.48
CA ALA A 26 14.76 -12.27 -40.33
C ALA A 26 15.48 -11.12 -39.62
N GLU A 27 15.16 -9.87 -39.94
CA GLU A 27 15.71 -8.68 -39.28
C GLU A 27 15.39 -8.59 -37.79
N GLN A 28 14.14 -8.91 -37.42
CA GLN A 28 13.74 -8.90 -36.02
C GLN A 28 14.42 -10.02 -35.24
N LEU A 29 14.49 -11.22 -35.84
CA LEU A 29 15.16 -12.37 -35.25
C LEU A 29 16.64 -12.09 -34.99
N GLU A 30 17.35 -11.55 -35.99
CA GLU A 30 18.76 -11.18 -35.89
C GLU A 30 18.99 -10.19 -34.75
N LYS A 31 18.19 -9.10 -34.69
CA LYS A 31 18.29 -8.07 -33.65
C LYS A 31 18.14 -8.64 -32.23
N VAL A 32 17.24 -9.61 -32.05
CA VAL A 32 17.01 -10.24 -30.74
C VAL A 32 18.11 -11.24 -30.39
N LEU A 33 18.56 -12.06 -31.34
CA LEU A 33 19.65 -13.02 -31.11
C LEU A 33 20.99 -12.32 -30.83
N LYS A 34 21.32 -11.22 -31.53
CA LYS A 34 22.53 -10.41 -31.25
C LYS A 34 22.56 -9.81 -29.84
N ARG A 35 21.40 -9.55 -29.24
CA ARG A 35 21.28 -9.04 -27.85
C ARG A 35 21.23 -10.15 -26.81
N TYR A 36 21.16 -11.41 -27.25
CA TYR A 36 21.12 -12.54 -26.34
C TYR A 36 22.51 -12.83 -25.77
N ARG A 37 22.57 -12.99 -24.45
CA ARG A 37 23.77 -13.38 -23.71
C ARG A 37 23.50 -14.69 -22.97
N PRO A 38 24.11 -15.82 -23.38
CA PRO A 38 23.90 -17.11 -22.74
C PRO A 38 24.15 -17.07 -21.22
N PRO A 39 23.40 -17.83 -20.42
CA PRO A 39 23.67 -17.95 -18.99
C PRO A 39 25.00 -18.67 -18.75
N SER A 40 25.71 -18.27 -17.70
CA SER A 40 26.95 -18.93 -17.29
C SER A 40 26.68 -20.35 -16.78
N GLY A 41 27.72 -21.20 -16.82
CA GLY A 41 27.66 -22.56 -16.30
C GLY A 41 27.18 -23.62 -17.30
N LEU A 42 26.97 -23.26 -18.57
CA LEU A 42 26.69 -24.19 -19.68
C LEU A 42 27.93 -24.48 -20.55
N GLY A 43 29.13 -24.08 -20.12
CA GLY A 43 30.34 -24.14 -20.96
C GLY A 43 30.34 -23.16 -22.15
N LEU A 44 29.35 -22.28 -22.23
CA LEU A 44 29.20 -21.27 -23.27
C LEU A 44 29.99 -19.99 -22.95
N SER A 45 30.32 -19.22 -23.99
CA SER A 45 30.85 -17.86 -23.82
C SER A 45 29.86 -17.01 -23.05
N SER A 46 30.38 -16.10 -22.22
CA SER A 46 29.54 -15.07 -21.62
C SER A 46 29.32 -13.88 -22.57
N GLU A 47 29.81 -13.93 -23.80
CA GLU A 47 29.61 -12.87 -24.79
C GLU A 47 28.25 -12.99 -25.49
N HIS A 48 27.92 -11.99 -26.31
CA HIS A 48 26.72 -12.04 -27.14
C HIS A 48 26.92 -13.01 -28.31
N LEU A 49 25.80 -13.54 -28.83
CA LEU A 49 25.86 -14.38 -30.02
C LEU A 49 26.27 -13.57 -31.25
N HIS A 50 27.17 -14.13 -32.06
CA HIS A 50 27.58 -13.57 -33.34
C HIS A 50 26.67 -14.10 -34.44
N ILE A 51 25.69 -13.29 -34.84
CA ILE A 51 24.66 -13.68 -35.81
C ILE A 51 24.80 -12.83 -37.08
N PHE A 52 24.65 -13.47 -38.22
CA PHE A 52 24.62 -12.83 -39.53
C PHE A 52 23.37 -13.28 -40.29
N ARG A 53 23.01 -12.55 -41.35
CA ARG A 53 21.86 -12.87 -42.21
C ARG A 53 22.24 -12.71 -43.67
N ASP A 54 21.47 -13.33 -44.56
CA ASP A 54 21.53 -13.02 -46.00
C ASP A 54 21.10 -11.57 -46.23
N GLU A 55 21.75 -10.86 -47.15
CA GLU A 55 21.40 -9.49 -47.52
C GLU A 55 20.99 -9.46 -49.00
N PRO A 56 19.74 -9.09 -49.33
CA PRO A 56 19.28 -9.06 -50.72
C PRO A 56 20.00 -8.04 -51.61
N GLU A 57 20.83 -7.16 -51.02
CA GLU A 57 21.54 -6.07 -51.72
C GLU A 57 22.87 -6.49 -52.37
N LEU A 58 23.31 -7.75 -52.22
CA LEU A 58 24.53 -8.25 -52.85
C LEU A 58 24.28 -8.56 -54.35
N SER A 59 23.99 -7.53 -55.14
CA SER A 59 23.82 -7.64 -56.59
C SER A 59 25.19 -7.68 -57.29
N GLY A 60 25.71 -8.86 -57.64
CA GLY A 60 26.92 -9.00 -58.44
C GLY A 60 27.36 -10.45 -58.70
N SER A 61 28.32 -10.63 -59.62
CA SER A 61 28.96 -11.93 -59.92
C SER A 61 29.73 -12.52 -58.72
N ASP A 62 29.91 -11.74 -57.65
CA ASP A 62 30.58 -12.11 -56.40
C ASP A 62 29.57 -12.45 -55.26
N TYR A 63 28.27 -12.57 -55.57
CA TYR A 63 27.22 -12.93 -54.58
C TYR A 63 27.46 -14.30 -53.96
N TYR A 64 27.64 -15.32 -54.80
CA TYR A 64 27.78 -16.70 -54.35
C TYR A 64 29.08 -16.93 -53.57
N SER A 65 30.18 -16.32 -54.00
CA SER A 65 31.47 -16.36 -53.30
C SER A 65 31.43 -15.61 -51.96
N ALA A 66 30.67 -14.52 -51.86
CA ALA A 66 30.45 -13.82 -50.59
C ALA A 66 29.67 -14.68 -49.60
N ILE A 67 28.62 -15.37 -50.05
CA ILE A 67 27.84 -16.28 -49.23
C ILE A 67 28.65 -17.50 -48.79
N GLU A 68 29.43 -18.11 -49.69
CA GLU A 68 30.31 -19.23 -49.33
C GLU A 68 31.29 -18.82 -48.22
N LYS A 69 31.90 -17.63 -48.30
CA LYS A 69 32.77 -17.11 -47.23
C LYS A 69 32.03 -16.94 -45.90
N GLN A 70 30.75 -16.56 -45.92
CA GLN A 70 29.95 -16.46 -44.69
C GLN A 70 29.59 -17.83 -44.14
N PHE A 71 29.29 -18.80 -45.01
CA PHE A 71 29.02 -20.17 -44.61
C PHE A 71 30.24 -20.81 -43.94
N GLU A 72 31.43 -20.68 -44.52
CA GLU A 72 32.69 -21.17 -43.90
C GLU A 72 32.89 -20.68 -42.46
N ARG A 73 32.38 -19.48 -42.15
CA ARG A 73 32.51 -18.82 -40.85
C ARG A 73 31.35 -19.14 -39.90
N ALA A 74 30.24 -19.67 -40.40
CA ALA A 74 29.02 -19.90 -39.64
C ALA A 74 28.94 -21.34 -39.12
N ARG A 75 28.72 -21.49 -37.81
CA ARG A 75 28.53 -22.82 -37.21
C ARG A 75 27.17 -23.43 -37.57
N LYS A 76 26.11 -22.61 -37.57
CA LYS A 76 24.72 -23.05 -37.81
C LYS A 76 24.08 -22.25 -38.94
N LEU A 77 23.24 -22.91 -39.72
CA LEU A 77 22.38 -22.27 -40.72
C LEU A 77 20.94 -22.28 -40.21
N VAL A 78 20.41 -21.11 -39.88
CA VAL A 78 19.01 -20.93 -39.51
C VAL A 78 18.24 -20.60 -40.78
N VAL A 79 17.27 -21.43 -41.16
CA VAL A 79 16.53 -21.26 -42.41
C VAL A 79 15.09 -20.87 -42.11
N VAL A 80 14.68 -19.69 -42.57
CA VAL A 80 13.29 -19.23 -42.47
C VAL A 80 12.46 -19.90 -43.56
N CYS A 81 11.39 -20.58 -43.15
CA CYS A 81 10.55 -21.40 -43.99
C CYS A 81 9.14 -20.82 -44.07
N SER A 82 8.69 -20.58 -45.29
CA SER A 82 7.39 -20.04 -45.67
C SER A 82 6.99 -20.61 -47.05
N PRO A 83 5.73 -20.47 -47.48
CA PRO A 83 5.33 -20.83 -48.84
C PRO A 83 6.11 -20.08 -49.93
N ALA A 84 6.63 -18.89 -49.63
CA ALA A 84 7.53 -18.13 -50.52
C ALA A 84 8.92 -18.77 -50.57
N ALA A 85 9.50 -19.09 -49.41
CA ALA A 85 10.81 -19.74 -49.29
C ALA A 85 10.87 -21.08 -50.05
N ARG A 86 9.78 -21.84 -50.05
CA ARG A 86 9.68 -23.09 -50.84
C ARG A 86 9.90 -22.86 -52.34
N LYS A 87 9.37 -21.76 -52.87
CA LYS A 87 9.39 -21.45 -54.31
C LYS A 87 10.73 -20.87 -54.78
N ASP A 88 11.60 -20.48 -53.85
CA ASP A 88 12.89 -19.86 -54.14
C ASP A 88 13.96 -20.90 -54.55
N PRO A 89 14.46 -20.88 -55.80
CA PRO A 89 15.52 -21.78 -56.26
C PRO A 89 16.90 -21.47 -55.67
N HIS A 90 17.13 -20.25 -55.18
CA HIS A 90 18.41 -19.83 -54.62
C HIS A 90 18.59 -20.40 -53.22
N LEU A 91 17.53 -20.32 -52.40
CA LEU A 91 17.48 -20.92 -51.07
C LEU A 91 17.81 -22.42 -51.10
N ASN A 92 17.25 -23.16 -52.06
CA ASN A 92 17.52 -24.58 -52.22
C ASN A 92 19.01 -24.87 -52.48
N ARG A 93 19.66 -24.10 -53.36
CA ARG A 93 21.08 -24.27 -53.67
C ARG A 93 21.96 -23.93 -52.47
N GLN A 94 21.64 -22.85 -51.76
CA GLN A 94 22.37 -22.42 -50.57
C GLN A 94 22.27 -23.43 -49.42
N ILE A 95 21.08 -23.99 -49.16
CA ILE A 95 20.89 -25.03 -48.13
C ILE A 95 21.75 -26.26 -48.44
N LEU A 96 21.67 -26.79 -49.67
CA LEU A 96 22.46 -27.94 -50.07
C LEU A 96 23.96 -27.66 -49.96
N ARG A 97 24.40 -26.47 -50.36
CA ARG A 97 25.79 -26.05 -50.26
C ARG A 97 26.31 -25.99 -48.83
N PHE A 98 25.53 -25.41 -47.91
CA PHE A 98 25.89 -25.40 -46.49
C PHE A 98 25.97 -26.81 -45.92
N VAL A 99 25.03 -27.69 -46.30
CA VAL A 99 24.98 -29.09 -45.85
C VAL A 99 26.19 -29.88 -46.34
N GLU A 100 26.66 -29.63 -47.57
CA GLU A 100 27.92 -30.20 -48.08
C GLU A 100 29.13 -29.78 -47.23
N MET A 101 29.16 -28.54 -46.74
CA MET A 101 30.30 -28.00 -45.98
C MET A 101 30.29 -28.34 -44.49
N HIS A 102 29.11 -28.29 -43.87
CA HIS A 102 28.95 -28.33 -42.41
C HIS A 102 28.07 -29.47 -41.93
N GLY A 103 27.46 -30.26 -42.81
CA GLY A 103 26.56 -31.34 -42.41
C GLY A 103 25.14 -30.87 -42.12
N LYS A 104 24.22 -31.82 -42.13
CA LYS A 104 22.77 -31.55 -42.01
C LYS A 104 22.32 -31.21 -40.60
N GLU A 105 23.04 -31.69 -39.59
CA GLU A 105 22.81 -31.45 -38.17
C GLU A 105 23.02 -29.99 -37.75
N ASN A 106 23.68 -29.20 -38.61
CA ASN A 106 23.94 -27.79 -38.39
C ASN A 106 22.90 -26.87 -39.05
N VAL A 107 21.86 -27.45 -39.66
CA VAL A 107 20.74 -26.71 -40.24
C VAL A 107 19.57 -26.68 -39.27
N VAL A 108 19.03 -25.50 -39.01
CA VAL A 108 17.95 -25.23 -38.06
C VAL A 108 16.76 -24.61 -38.81
N PRO A 109 15.78 -25.41 -39.23
CA PRO A 109 14.59 -24.91 -39.91
C PRO A 109 13.65 -24.17 -38.94
N LEU A 110 13.19 -22.98 -39.33
CA LEU A 110 12.19 -22.17 -38.64
C LEU A 110 10.95 -22.03 -39.52
N LEU A 111 9.80 -22.54 -39.08
CA LEU A 111 8.54 -22.40 -39.81
C LEU A 111 7.81 -21.14 -39.34
N ILE A 112 7.63 -20.16 -40.22
CA ILE A 112 6.94 -18.91 -39.87
C ILE A 112 5.53 -18.80 -40.45
N SER A 113 5.25 -19.52 -41.54
CA SER A 113 3.92 -19.61 -42.15
C SER A 113 3.81 -20.88 -42.99
N GLY A 114 2.57 -21.34 -43.23
CA GLY A 114 2.32 -22.61 -43.93
C GLY A 114 2.59 -23.83 -43.05
N VAL A 115 2.81 -24.99 -43.69
CA VAL A 115 3.03 -26.27 -43.02
C VAL A 115 4.15 -27.08 -43.71
N PRO A 116 4.79 -28.03 -43.01
CA PRO A 116 5.76 -28.93 -43.64
C PRO A 116 5.12 -29.73 -44.79
N ASN A 117 5.83 -29.86 -45.92
CA ASN A 117 5.26 -30.46 -47.14
C ASN A 117 4.72 -31.89 -46.97
N HIS A 118 5.29 -32.71 -46.08
CA HIS A 118 4.78 -34.06 -45.80
C HIS A 118 3.43 -34.09 -45.05
N VAL A 119 2.99 -32.95 -44.51
CA VAL A 119 1.69 -32.78 -43.83
C VAL A 119 0.61 -32.29 -44.80
N VAL A 120 1.00 -31.75 -45.96
CA VAL A 120 0.07 -31.11 -46.91
C VAL A 120 -0.82 -32.14 -47.60
N ARG A 121 -2.14 -31.93 -47.50
CA ARG A 121 -3.12 -32.67 -48.30
C ARG A 121 -3.10 -32.17 -49.74
N GLN A 122 -3.39 -33.04 -50.72
CA GLN A 122 -3.28 -32.73 -52.16
C GLN A 122 -4.00 -31.44 -52.61
N GLN A 123 -5.04 -31.00 -51.90
CA GLN A 123 -5.80 -29.78 -52.20
C GLN A 123 -5.18 -28.48 -51.62
N GLN A 124 -4.20 -28.58 -50.72
CA GLN A 124 -3.57 -27.45 -50.01
C GLN A 124 -2.09 -27.26 -50.40
N SER A 125 -1.70 -27.68 -51.62
CA SER A 125 -0.30 -27.62 -52.10
C SER A 125 0.37 -26.25 -51.96
N GLN A 126 -0.43 -25.17 -51.94
CA GLN A 126 0.05 -23.80 -51.77
C GLN A 126 0.50 -23.47 -50.34
N GLU A 127 0.10 -24.25 -49.33
CA GLU A 127 0.48 -24.04 -47.92
C GLU A 127 1.83 -24.67 -47.57
N ALA A 128 2.43 -25.46 -48.46
CA ALA A 128 3.70 -26.12 -48.16
C ALA A 128 4.86 -25.12 -48.10
N ALA A 129 5.59 -25.14 -47.00
CA ALA A 129 6.56 -24.09 -46.65
C ALA A 129 8.03 -24.51 -46.75
N PHE A 130 8.32 -25.80 -46.90
CA PHE A 130 9.69 -26.29 -46.82
C PHE A 130 10.34 -26.31 -48.21
N PRO A 131 11.53 -25.70 -48.38
CA PRO A 131 12.37 -25.89 -49.55
C PRO A 131 12.61 -27.37 -49.84
N GLU A 132 12.69 -27.72 -51.13
CA GLU A 132 12.93 -29.09 -51.61
C GLU A 132 14.23 -29.69 -51.05
N ALA A 133 15.24 -28.84 -50.82
CA ALA A 133 16.52 -29.22 -50.25
C ALA A 133 16.39 -30.06 -48.97
N PHE A 134 15.43 -29.75 -48.08
CA PHE A 134 15.25 -30.52 -46.84
C PHE A 134 14.85 -31.97 -47.07
N TYR A 135 14.04 -32.24 -48.10
CA TYR A 135 13.58 -33.59 -48.43
C TYR A 135 14.66 -34.45 -49.09
N ARG A 136 15.72 -33.82 -49.60
CA ARG A 136 16.91 -34.55 -50.06
C ARG A 136 17.81 -35.00 -48.91
N ILE A 137 17.60 -34.42 -47.72
CA ILE A 137 18.49 -34.57 -46.56
C ILE A 137 17.83 -35.38 -45.44
N ALA A 138 16.50 -35.29 -45.32
CA ALA A 138 15.68 -35.98 -44.33
C ALA A 138 14.32 -36.37 -44.91
N GLU A 139 13.81 -37.56 -44.56
CA GLU A 139 12.51 -38.06 -45.03
C GLU A 139 11.34 -37.21 -44.51
N ASN A 140 11.36 -36.89 -43.21
CA ASN A 140 10.34 -36.07 -42.54
C ASN A 140 11.01 -34.91 -41.79
N PRO A 141 11.40 -33.83 -42.49
CA PRO A 141 12.09 -32.70 -41.88
C PRO A 141 11.14 -31.99 -40.91
N THR A 142 11.64 -31.64 -39.72
CA THR A 142 10.93 -30.88 -38.69
C THR A 142 11.49 -29.47 -38.58
N ALA A 143 10.64 -28.51 -38.20
CA ALA A 143 11.04 -27.14 -37.93
C ALA A 143 10.62 -26.71 -36.54
N ILE A 144 11.29 -25.68 -36.04
CA ILE A 144 10.83 -24.94 -34.87
C ILE A 144 9.69 -24.04 -35.33
N ASP A 145 8.53 -24.24 -34.71
CA ASP A 145 7.30 -23.58 -35.10
C ASP A 145 7.19 -22.17 -34.52
N TYR A 146 7.11 -21.19 -35.43
CA TYR A 146 6.79 -19.79 -35.20
C TYR A 146 5.57 -19.36 -36.04
N SER A 147 4.78 -20.32 -36.55
CA SER A 147 3.54 -20.04 -37.27
C SER A 147 2.58 -19.26 -36.35
N GLY A 148 2.06 -18.14 -36.87
CA GLY A 148 1.30 -17.15 -36.10
C GLY A 148 2.08 -15.88 -35.73
N PHE A 149 3.39 -15.82 -36.01
CA PHE A 149 4.13 -14.56 -35.96
C PHE A 149 3.90 -13.75 -37.24
N GLU A 150 3.37 -12.54 -37.12
CA GLU A 150 3.20 -11.60 -38.24
C GLU A 150 4.09 -10.39 -37.99
N ALA A 151 5.13 -10.21 -38.81
CA ALA A 151 6.15 -9.18 -38.59
C ALA A 151 5.61 -7.74 -38.53
N GLY A 152 4.43 -7.47 -39.12
CA GLY A 152 3.74 -6.19 -39.07
C GLY A 152 2.89 -5.96 -37.81
N GLN A 153 2.45 -7.02 -37.14
CA GLN A 153 1.58 -6.94 -35.95
C GLN A 153 2.34 -7.27 -34.65
N HIS A 154 3.34 -8.14 -34.73
CA HIS A 154 4.08 -8.67 -33.60
C HIS A 154 5.52 -8.17 -33.61
N LYS A 155 6.02 -7.81 -32.41
CA LYS A 155 7.45 -7.55 -32.19
C LYS A 155 8.10 -8.81 -31.65
N PHE A 156 9.13 -9.31 -32.33
CA PHE A 156 9.91 -10.43 -31.82
C PHE A 156 10.65 -9.99 -30.55
N HIS A 157 10.52 -10.77 -29.47
CA HIS A 157 11.22 -10.53 -28.21
C HIS A 157 11.64 -11.84 -27.55
N LYS A 158 12.54 -11.76 -26.56
CA LYS A 158 12.95 -12.91 -25.76
C LYS A 158 11.71 -13.57 -25.14
N GLY A 159 11.50 -14.86 -25.42
CA GLY A 159 10.35 -15.62 -24.93
C GLY A 159 9.06 -15.50 -25.75
N ALA A 160 9.06 -14.77 -26.88
CA ALA A 160 8.01 -14.92 -27.87
C ALA A 160 8.00 -16.37 -28.34
N TYR A 161 6.85 -17.05 -28.24
CA TYR A 161 6.73 -18.51 -28.43
C TYR A 161 7.72 -19.28 -27.54
N GLU A 162 7.51 -19.23 -26.22
CA GLU A 162 8.47 -19.65 -25.18
C GLU A 162 9.13 -21.01 -25.47
N SER A 163 8.38 -22.00 -25.98
CA SER A 163 8.93 -23.31 -26.37
C SER A 163 9.87 -23.23 -27.60
N GLY A 164 9.49 -22.48 -28.63
CA GLY A 164 10.27 -22.31 -29.85
C GLY A 164 11.55 -21.51 -29.62
N TRP A 165 11.50 -20.48 -28.77
CA TRP A 165 12.66 -19.66 -28.41
C TRP A 165 13.79 -20.47 -27.77
N TYR A 166 13.48 -21.27 -26.74
CA TYR A 166 14.50 -22.10 -26.09
C TYR A 166 15.00 -23.22 -26.99
N THR A 167 14.15 -23.75 -27.87
CA THR A 167 14.56 -24.77 -28.85
C THR A 167 15.54 -24.20 -29.88
N LEU A 168 15.29 -22.98 -30.37
CA LEU A 168 16.20 -22.28 -31.28
C LEU A 168 17.54 -21.98 -30.63
N LEU A 169 17.55 -21.37 -29.44
CA LEU A 169 18.79 -21.06 -28.74
C LEU A 169 19.59 -22.31 -28.38
N ALA A 170 18.91 -23.38 -27.94
CA ALA A 170 19.53 -24.67 -27.65
C ALA A 170 20.21 -25.26 -28.90
N SER A 171 19.54 -25.14 -30.06
CA SER A 171 20.07 -25.61 -31.35
C SER A 171 21.25 -24.76 -31.83
N ILE A 172 21.21 -23.43 -31.63
CA ILE A 172 22.32 -22.54 -31.99
C ILE A 172 23.53 -22.77 -31.10
N CYS A 173 23.33 -22.98 -29.79
CA CYS A 173 24.40 -23.07 -28.80
C CYS A 173 24.91 -24.50 -28.57
N ASP A 174 24.32 -25.52 -29.20
CA ASP A 174 24.62 -26.94 -28.98
C ASP A 174 24.50 -27.36 -27.50
N VAL A 175 23.40 -26.94 -26.85
CA VAL A 175 23.10 -27.29 -25.46
C VAL A 175 21.72 -27.94 -25.34
N GLN A 176 21.49 -28.69 -24.26
CA GLN A 176 20.16 -29.22 -24.00
C GLN A 176 19.17 -28.10 -23.69
N ARG A 177 18.01 -28.16 -24.34
CA ARG A 177 16.91 -27.19 -24.15
C ARG A 177 16.51 -27.07 -22.67
N ILE A 178 16.45 -28.19 -21.95
CA ILE A 178 16.02 -28.23 -20.54
C ILE A 178 17.01 -27.45 -19.66
N ASP A 179 18.31 -27.71 -19.83
CA ASP A 179 19.37 -27.04 -19.08
C ASP A 179 19.37 -25.53 -19.34
N LEU A 180 19.24 -25.12 -20.61
CA LEU A 180 19.16 -23.71 -20.99
C LEU A 180 17.94 -23.02 -20.37
N ALA A 181 16.77 -23.63 -20.49
CA ALA A 181 15.52 -23.08 -19.95
C ALA A 181 15.58 -22.97 -18.42
N GLN A 182 16.12 -23.99 -17.73
CA GLN A 182 16.27 -23.99 -16.28
C GLN A 182 17.22 -22.87 -15.82
N ARG A 183 18.39 -22.73 -16.46
CA ARG A 183 19.36 -21.67 -16.12
C ARG A 183 18.81 -20.27 -16.35
N GLU A 184 18.03 -20.07 -17.40
CA GLU A 184 17.37 -18.78 -17.67
C GLU A 184 16.32 -18.44 -16.60
N ARG A 185 15.53 -19.43 -16.16
CA ARG A 185 14.61 -19.25 -15.03
C ARG A 185 15.38 -18.90 -13.75
N ASP A 186 16.43 -19.64 -13.42
CA ASP A 186 17.25 -19.39 -12.22
C ASP A 186 17.88 -18.00 -12.24
N ARG A 187 18.40 -17.57 -13.40
CA ARG A 187 18.94 -16.22 -13.60
C ARG A 187 17.87 -15.16 -13.42
N ALA A 188 16.66 -15.37 -13.95
CA ALA A 188 15.54 -14.45 -13.77
C ALA A 188 15.11 -14.36 -12.30
N PHE A 189 15.03 -15.48 -11.59
CA PHE A 189 14.74 -15.52 -10.15
C PHE A 189 15.82 -14.81 -9.33
N ALA A 190 17.10 -15.03 -9.64
CA ALA A 190 18.20 -14.37 -8.96
C ALA A 190 18.18 -12.84 -9.14
N ILE A 191 17.89 -12.36 -10.36
CA ILE A 191 17.75 -10.92 -10.64
C ILE A 191 16.55 -10.33 -9.89
N ARG A 192 15.39 -11.00 -9.90
CA ARG A 192 14.20 -10.56 -9.16
C ARG A 192 14.46 -10.50 -7.66
N ARG A 193 15.10 -11.53 -7.09
CA ARG A 193 15.46 -11.58 -5.66
C ARG A 193 16.41 -10.44 -5.28
N LYS A 194 17.44 -10.16 -6.08
CA LYS A 194 18.35 -9.03 -5.84
C LYS A 194 17.62 -7.69 -5.87
N ARG A 195 16.72 -7.48 -6.84
CA ARG A 195 15.91 -6.24 -6.91
C ARG A 195 15.01 -6.08 -5.68
N LEU A 196 14.34 -7.16 -5.25
CA LEU A 196 13.50 -7.14 -4.05
C LEU A 196 14.30 -6.82 -2.80
N LEU A 197 15.50 -7.39 -2.64
CA LEU A 197 16.37 -7.08 -1.50
C LEU A 197 16.79 -5.61 -1.46
N VAL A 198 17.13 -5.01 -2.61
CA VAL A 198 17.48 -3.58 -2.69
C VAL A 198 16.29 -2.71 -2.28
N VAL A 199 15.09 -2.99 -2.80
CA VAL A 199 13.86 -2.26 -2.42
C VAL A 199 13.59 -2.41 -0.93
N PHE A 200 13.65 -3.64 -0.40
CA PHE A 200 13.45 -3.89 1.02
C PHE A 200 14.45 -3.13 1.89
N SER A 201 15.74 -3.13 1.53
CA SER A 201 16.75 -2.36 2.26
C SER A 201 16.50 -0.84 2.23
N ALA A 202 16.01 -0.30 1.11
CA ALA A 202 15.67 1.11 1.00
C ALA A 202 14.46 1.48 1.87
N CYS A 203 13.42 0.63 1.87
CA CYS A 203 12.25 0.81 2.74
C CYS A 203 12.63 0.74 4.23
N LEU A 204 13.49 -0.22 4.61
CA LEU A 204 13.96 -0.34 5.99
C LEU A 204 14.72 0.92 6.43
N LEU A 205 15.61 1.43 5.59
CA LEU A 205 16.38 2.65 5.88
C LEU A 205 15.46 3.87 6.02
N ALA A 206 14.46 4.01 5.15
CA ALA A 206 13.45 5.07 5.25
C ALA A 206 12.62 4.98 6.54
N ALA A 207 12.24 3.77 6.96
CA ALA A 207 11.51 3.54 8.21
C ALA A 207 12.37 3.91 9.44
N ILE A 208 13.66 3.59 9.43
CA ILE A 208 14.59 3.97 10.50
C ILE A 208 14.72 5.49 10.58
N VAL A 209 14.95 6.18 9.44
CA VAL A 209 15.06 7.64 9.40
C VAL A 209 13.78 8.31 9.88
N SER A 210 12.62 7.81 9.44
CA SER A 210 11.31 8.30 9.88
C SER A 210 11.11 8.09 11.39
N GLY A 211 11.50 6.93 11.93
CA GLY A 211 11.43 6.64 13.35
C GLY A 211 12.30 7.58 14.20
N VAL A 212 13.54 7.84 13.76
CA VAL A 212 14.46 8.77 14.43
C VAL A 212 13.92 10.21 14.38
N TRP A 213 13.42 10.63 13.23
CA TRP A 213 12.80 11.95 13.08
C TRP A 213 11.57 12.12 13.97
N PHE A 214 10.68 11.12 14.00
CA PHE A 214 9.50 11.12 14.86
C PHE A 214 9.87 11.18 16.35
N TRP A 215 10.90 10.43 16.76
CA TRP A 215 11.41 10.49 18.13
C TRP A 215 11.95 11.87 18.50
N HIS A 216 12.74 12.50 17.61
CA HIS A 216 13.22 13.87 17.82
C HIS A 216 12.07 14.89 17.89
N TYR A 217 11.10 14.78 16.98
CA TYR A 217 9.93 15.64 16.93
C TYR A 217 9.11 15.57 18.24
N GLN A 218 8.85 14.35 18.72
CA GLN A 218 8.17 14.12 20.01
C GLN A 218 8.92 14.74 21.19
N ARG A 219 10.26 14.58 21.20
CA ARG A 219 11.10 15.11 22.27
C ARG A 219 11.06 16.64 22.31
N GLU A 220 11.20 17.30 21.17
CA GLU A 220 11.11 18.76 21.10
C GLU A 220 9.73 19.28 21.52
N HIS A 221 8.66 18.60 21.11
CA HIS A 221 7.30 18.97 21.51
C HIS A 221 7.10 18.87 23.03
N ALA A 222 7.54 17.77 23.64
CA ALA A 222 7.46 17.58 25.08
C ALA A 222 8.28 18.62 25.86
N GLU A 223 9.47 18.99 25.37
CA GLU A 223 10.30 20.02 26.00
C GLU A 223 9.65 21.42 25.91
N ARG A 224 9.04 21.76 24.77
CA ARG A 224 8.31 23.03 24.60
C ARG A 224 7.10 23.14 25.50
N GLU A 225 6.30 22.08 25.62
CA GLU A 225 5.13 22.06 26.51
C GLU A 225 5.53 22.18 27.98
N ARG A 226 6.55 21.43 28.42
CA ARG A 226 7.09 21.56 29.79
C ARG A 226 7.55 22.98 30.08
N THR A 227 8.31 23.58 29.16
CA THR A 227 8.79 24.97 29.32
C THR A 227 7.62 25.97 29.40
N ARG A 228 6.59 25.78 28.58
CA ARG A 228 5.38 26.61 28.59
C ARG A 228 4.62 26.49 29.92
N LEU A 229 4.39 25.26 30.39
CA LEU A 229 3.71 25.00 31.66
C LEU A 229 4.48 25.61 32.83
N THR A 230 5.79 25.37 32.92
CA THR A 230 6.64 25.96 33.96
C THR A 230 6.57 27.48 33.96
N ARG A 231 6.62 28.13 32.79
CA ARG A 231 6.51 29.59 32.69
C ARG A 231 5.16 30.11 33.18
N MET A 232 4.06 29.45 32.79
CA MET A 232 2.71 29.83 33.24
C MET A 232 2.54 29.64 34.74
N THR A 233 3.06 28.54 35.31
CA THR A 233 2.99 28.28 36.75
C THR A 233 3.78 29.34 37.53
N THR A 234 4.96 29.74 37.06
CA THR A 234 5.75 30.80 37.71
C THR A 234 5.02 32.15 37.69
N GLN A 235 4.40 32.50 36.55
CA GLN A 235 3.62 33.75 36.45
C GLN A 235 2.40 33.76 37.39
N LEU A 236 1.70 32.63 37.53
CA LEU A 236 0.59 32.52 38.48
C LEU A 236 1.06 32.63 39.94
N LEU A 237 2.24 32.09 40.24
CA LEU A 237 2.84 32.22 41.58
C LEU A 237 3.19 33.68 41.89
N GLU A 238 3.84 34.39 40.98
CA GLU A 238 4.14 35.82 41.15
C GLU A 238 2.86 36.64 41.37
N ARG A 239 1.80 36.36 40.60
CA ARG A 239 0.50 37.02 40.79
C ARG A 239 -0.15 36.67 42.13
N SER A 240 0.01 35.43 42.59
CA SER A 240 -0.50 35.01 43.90
C SER A 240 0.21 35.72 45.05
N GLU A 241 1.54 35.90 44.94
CA GLU A 241 2.34 36.59 45.95
C GLU A 241 1.98 38.09 45.98
N HIS A 242 1.88 38.73 44.81
CA HIS A 242 1.46 40.12 44.73
C HIS A 242 0.04 40.37 45.28
N ALA A 243 -0.93 39.50 44.93
CA ALA A 243 -2.29 39.60 45.46
C ALA A 243 -2.33 39.38 46.99
N ALA A 244 -1.45 38.55 47.54
CA ALA A 244 -1.34 38.36 48.98
C ALA A 244 -0.77 39.61 49.69
N GLU A 245 0.21 40.28 49.10
CA GLU A 245 0.76 41.56 49.60
C GLU A 245 -0.31 42.67 49.63
N GLU A 246 -1.18 42.71 48.62
CA GLU A 246 -2.32 43.64 48.54
C GLU A 246 -3.51 43.24 49.45
N GLN A 247 -3.36 42.21 50.29
CA GLN A 247 -4.42 41.67 51.16
C GLN A 247 -5.65 41.10 50.40
N GLN A 248 -5.51 40.78 49.12
CA GLN A 248 -6.55 40.17 48.28
C GLN A 248 -6.50 38.63 48.37
N VAL A 249 -6.88 38.10 49.53
CA VAL A 249 -6.74 36.67 49.87
C VAL A 249 -7.44 35.73 48.87
N ASN A 250 -8.66 36.03 48.43
CA ASN A 250 -9.39 35.17 47.50
C ASN A 250 -8.67 35.08 46.14
N ALA A 251 -8.16 36.21 45.63
CA ALA A 251 -7.40 36.23 44.38
C ALA A 251 -6.11 35.40 44.50
N ALA A 252 -5.38 35.53 45.63
CA ALA A 252 -4.18 34.74 45.90
C ALA A 252 -4.47 33.22 45.93
N LEU A 253 -5.55 32.80 46.60
CA LEU A 253 -5.97 31.39 46.65
C LEU A 253 -6.42 30.88 45.27
N HIS A 254 -7.14 31.69 44.49
CA HIS A 254 -7.53 31.34 43.12
C HIS A 254 -6.30 31.14 42.21
N TYR A 255 -5.29 32.01 42.28
CA TYR A 255 -4.06 31.86 41.50
C TYR A 255 -3.25 30.62 41.91
N LEU A 256 -3.15 30.31 43.21
CA LEU A 256 -2.51 29.09 43.70
C LEU A 256 -3.24 27.82 43.26
N ALA A 257 -4.59 27.82 43.32
CA ALA A 257 -5.39 26.70 42.84
C ALA A 257 -5.21 26.49 41.33
N ALA A 258 -5.17 27.57 40.54
CA ALA A 258 -4.91 27.52 39.10
C ALA A 258 -3.49 26.98 38.80
N ALA A 259 -2.48 27.38 39.57
CA ALA A 259 -1.11 26.87 39.43
C ALA A 259 -1.02 25.36 39.72
N ILE A 260 -1.73 24.87 40.75
CA ILE A 260 -1.84 23.43 41.06
C ILE A 260 -2.55 22.67 39.94
N GLY A 261 -3.58 23.27 39.34
CA GLY A 261 -4.29 22.67 38.20
C GLY A 261 -3.40 22.50 36.96
N LEU A 262 -2.40 23.36 36.77
CA LEU A 262 -1.45 23.29 35.65
C LEU A 262 -0.26 22.36 35.92
N ALA A 263 0.29 22.37 37.14
CA ALA A 263 1.38 21.49 37.54
C ALA A 263 1.24 21.14 39.03
N PRO A 264 0.57 20.02 39.37
CA PRO A 264 0.36 19.66 40.76
C PRO A 264 1.68 19.17 41.39
N THR A 265 2.28 20.00 42.24
CA THR A 265 3.44 19.62 43.05
C THR A 265 3.09 19.60 44.55
N PRO A 266 3.74 18.74 45.35
CA PRO A 266 3.57 18.72 46.81
C PRO A 266 3.81 20.09 47.46
N GLU A 267 4.76 20.87 46.94
CA GLU A 267 5.13 22.20 47.42
C GLU A 267 4.02 23.22 47.16
N LEU A 268 3.38 23.17 45.99
CA LEU A 268 2.26 24.06 45.67
C LEU A 268 1.04 23.75 46.53
N ARG A 269 0.76 22.46 46.73
CA ARG A 269 -0.33 22.01 47.62
C ARG A 269 -0.10 22.46 49.05
N SER A 270 1.13 22.37 49.58
CA SER A 270 1.43 22.82 50.93
C SER A 270 1.34 24.34 51.08
N ARG A 271 1.79 25.11 50.07
CA ARG A 271 1.60 26.57 50.03
C ARG A 271 0.12 26.96 50.08
N LEU A 272 -0.74 26.29 49.30
CA LEU A 272 -2.18 26.54 49.31
C LEU A 272 -2.79 26.23 50.69
N MET A 273 -2.48 25.07 51.27
CA MET A 273 -3.01 24.68 52.58
C MET A 273 -2.58 25.66 53.68
N ASN A 274 -1.34 26.13 53.66
CA ASN A 274 -0.83 27.12 54.60
C ASN A 274 -1.47 28.51 54.40
N ALA A 275 -1.80 28.91 53.17
CA ALA A 275 -2.51 30.16 52.91
C ALA A 275 -3.98 30.07 53.36
N ALA A 276 -4.66 28.96 53.04
CA ALA A 276 -6.05 28.72 53.45
C ALA A 276 -6.19 28.69 54.98
N HIS A 277 -5.28 28.01 55.68
CA HIS A 277 -5.31 27.92 57.14
C HIS A 277 -5.00 29.26 57.83
N ARG A 278 -4.14 30.10 57.26
CA ARG A 278 -3.87 31.46 57.80
C ARG A 278 -5.03 32.43 57.64
N HIS A 279 -5.96 32.16 56.73
CA HIS A 279 -7.12 33.01 56.43
C HIS A 279 -8.47 32.31 56.72
N GLU A 280 -8.46 31.38 57.68
CA GLU A 280 -9.58 30.54 58.12
C GLU A 280 -10.92 31.28 58.39
N PRO A 281 -11.00 32.55 58.85
CA PRO A 281 -12.31 33.17 59.08
C PRO A 281 -13.12 33.50 57.80
N VAL A 282 -12.55 33.36 56.60
CA VAL A 282 -13.20 33.74 55.32
C VAL A 282 -13.94 32.58 54.64
N LEU A 283 -13.69 31.31 55.03
CA LEU A 283 -14.36 30.12 54.48
C LEU A 283 -15.73 29.84 55.15
N ARG A 284 -16.49 30.89 55.48
CA ARG A 284 -17.90 30.70 55.85
C ARG A 284 -18.68 30.34 54.60
N LEU A 285 -18.93 29.05 54.40
CA LEU A 285 -19.94 28.55 53.47
C LEU A 285 -21.28 29.26 53.78
N GLY A 286 -21.65 30.21 52.94
CA GLY A 286 -22.89 30.96 53.07
C GLY A 286 -24.08 30.10 52.67
N GLY A 287 -24.88 29.68 53.66
CA GLY A 287 -26.17 29.01 53.46
C GLY A 287 -26.09 27.47 53.46
N ILE A 288 -26.86 26.85 54.36
CA ILE A 288 -27.08 25.40 54.37
C ILE A 288 -28.36 25.11 53.56
N PHE A 289 -28.24 24.34 52.48
CA PHE A 289 -29.36 23.89 51.67
C PHE A 289 -30.08 22.72 52.35
N ARG A 290 -31.21 22.97 53.03
CA ARG A 290 -31.93 21.97 53.83
C ARG A 290 -33.01 21.25 53.02
N HIS A 291 -32.97 19.92 52.99
CA HIS A 291 -34.10 19.05 52.65
C HIS A 291 -34.73 18.49 53.93
N GLU A 292 -35.98 18.01 53.86
CA GLU A 292 -36.65 17.40 55.01
C GLU A 292 -36.10 15.98 55.31
N ASN A 293 -35.56 15.31 54.29
CA ASN A 293 -34.89 14.00 54.37
C ASN A 293 -33.50 14.04 53.67
N GLY A 294 -32.89 12.87 53.43
CA GLY A 294 -31.59 12.73 52.77
C GLY A 294 -31.51 13.43 51.41
N ILE A 295 -30.36 14.04 51.12
CA ILE A 295 -30.09 14.68 49.84
C ILE A 295 -29.47 13.65 48.90
N GLY A 296 -30.12 13.41 47.77
CA GLY A 296 -29.69 12.46 46.73
C GLY A 296 -28.69 13.06 45.73
N GLY A 297 -28.63 14.38 45.59
CA GLY A 297 -27.64 15.04 44.75
C GLY A 297 -27.83 16.54 44.55
N ALA A 298 -26.91 17.15 43.80
CA ALA A 298 -26.92 18.57 43.48
C ALA A 298 -26.31 18.86 42.10
N LEU A 299 -26.78 19.94 41.44
CA LEU A 299 -26.27 20.45 40.16
C LEU A 299 -26.15 21.97 40.19
N PHE A 300 -25.16 22.52 39.48
CA PHE A 300 -25.04 23.96 39.24
C PHE A 300 -25.76 24.33 37.94
N LEU A 301 -26.52 25.42 37.97
CA LEU A 301 -27.06 26.05 36.76
C LEU A 301 -26.04 27.07 36.25
N GLU A 302 -25.33 26.74 35.17
CA GLU A 302 -24.23 27.56 34.61
C GLU A 302 -24.63 29.00 34.30
N ASN A 303 -25.92 29.25 34.06
CA ASN A 303 -26.42 30.51 33.50
C ASN A 303 -27.01 31.46 34.56
N ALA A 304 -27.30 30.96 35.77
CA ALA A 304 -28.24 31.64 36.68
C ALA A 304 -27.74 31.87 38.11
N GLY A 305 -26.50 31.47 38.46
CA GLY A 305 -26.01 31.60 39.84
C GLY A 305 -26.90 30.85 40.83
N GLN A 306 -27.38 29.67 40.40
CA GLN A 306 -28.35 28.87 41.12
C GLN A 306 -27.85 27.43 41.28
N ILE A 307 -28.27 26.79 42.35
CA ILE A 307 -28.01 25.38 42.63
C ILE A 307 -29.34 24.64 42.64
N LEU A 308 -29.40 23.48 42.01
CA LEU A 308 -30.49 22.53 42.17
C LEU A 308 -30.06 21.43 43.12
N THR A 309 -30.94 21.03 44.03
CA THR A 309 -30.74 19.86 44.90
C THR A 309 -31.98 18.99 44.87
N TRP A 310 -31.82 17.69 45.06
CA TRP A 310 -32.92 16.74 45.14
C TRP A 310 -32.66 15.69 46.22
N GLY A 311 -33.71 15.01 46.67
CA GLY A 311 -33.56 14.05 47.76
C GLY A 311 -34.76 13.16 48.00
N ASP A 312 -34.69 12.46 49.13
CA ASP A 312 -35.65 11.42 49.54
C ASP A 312 -37.01 12.00 49.93
N ASP A 313 -37.13 13.32 50.08
CA ASP A 313 -38.39 14.02 50.29
C ASP A 313 -39.19 14.26 49.00
N GLY A 314 -38.73 13.68 47.88
CA GLY A 314 -39.37 13.77 46.56
C GLY A 314 -39.28 15.15 45.93
N ALA A 315 -38.57 16.09 46.56
CA ALA A 315 -38.49 17.47 46.12
C ALA A 315 -37.17 17.74 45.40
N ILE A 316 -37.27 18.46 44.29
CA ILE A 316 -36.14 19.14 43.65
C ILE A 316 -36.30 20.63 43.94
N ARG A 317 -35.33 21.22 44.64
CA ARG A 317 -35.33 22.62 45.07
C ARG A 317 -34.27 23.41 44.32
N CYS A 318 -34.59 24.68 44.04
CA CYS A 318 -33.65 25.63 43.48
C CYS A 318 -33.22 26.64 44.55
N TRP A 319 -31.93 26.97 44.58
CA TRP A 319 -31.31 27.85 45.56
C TRP A 319 -30.54 28.94 44.87
N ASP A 320 -30.55 30.14 45.43
CA ASP A 320 -29.63 31.20 45.04
C ASP A 320 -28.22 30.88 45.59
N GLN A 321 -27.23 30.75 44.69
CA GLN A 321 -25.86 30.36 45.03
C GLN A 321 -25.14 31.38 45.93
N THR A 322 -25.55 32.65 45.85
CA THR A 322 -24.88 33.76 46.56
C THR A 322 -25.42 33.93 47.97
N THR A 323 -26.73 33.78 48.14
CA THR A 323 -27.44 34.05 49.40
C THR A 323 -27.82 32.78 50.16
N GLY A 324 -27.78 31.62 49.51
CA GLY A 324 -28.17 30.34 50.10
C GLY A 324 -29.68 30.17 50.31
N ARG A 325 -30.50 31.09 49.80
CA ARG A 325 -31.96 31.09 49.98
C ARG A 325 -32.62 30.15 48.99
N ALA A 326 -33.60 29.38 49.47
CA ALA A 326 -34.49 28.63 48.60
C ALA A 326 -35.30 29.61 47.74
N LEU A 327 -35.44 29.29 46.46
CA LEU A 327 -36.35 29.95 45.55
C LEU A 327 -37.67 29.18 45.59
N ASP A 328 -38.82 29.89 45.54
CA ASP A 328 -40.18 29.31 45.61
C ASP A 328 -40.57 28.53 44.34
N ARG A 329 -39.77 27.52 43.99
CA ARG A 329 -39.90 26.67 42.81
C ARG A 329 -39.48 25.27 43.19
N VAL A 330 -40.44 24.51 43.73
CA VAL A 330 -40.22 23.12 44.12
C VAL A 330 -40.87 22.22 43.09
N MET A 331 -40.06 21.45 42.37
CA MET A 331 -40.54 20.38 41.49
C MET A 331 -40.70 19.12 42.34
N ARG A 332 -41.86 18.46 42.25
CA ARG A 332 -42.20 17.33 43.14
C ARG A 332 -42.43 16.03 42.35
N HIS A 333 -41.79 14.99 42.85
CA HIS A 333 -42.12 13.58 42.63
C HIS A 333 -42.92 13.04 43.82
N ASP A 334 -43.59 11.91 43.62
CA ASP A 334 -44.41 11.25 44.65
C ASP A 334 -43.60 10.24 45.49
N GLY A 335 -42.28 10.18 45.27
CA GLY A 335 -41.31 9.36 45.99
C GLY A 335 -39.88 9.92 45.86
N PRO A 336 -38.88 9.28 46.49
CA PRO A 336 -37.49 9.71 46.44
C PRO A 336 -36.98 10.00 45.02
N VAL A 337 -36.29 11.11 44.85
CA VAL A 337 -35.64 11.46 43.57
C VAL A 337 -34.23 10.90 43.58
N TYR A 338 -33.92 9.97 42.69
CA TYR A 338 -32.60 9.35 42.64
C TYR A 338 -31.62 10.12 41.77
N GLY A 339 -32.10 10.91 40.81
CA GLY A 339 -31.23 11.78 40.04
C GLY A 339 -31.96 12.78 39.17
N ALA A 340 -31.18 13.75 38.69
CA ALA A 340 -31.60 14.72 37.72
C ALA A 340 -30.43 15.08 36.79
N ILE A 341 -30.73 15.49 35.56
CA ILE A 341 -29.77 15.95 34.56
C ILE A 341 -30.33 17.12 33.75
N LEU A 342 -29.47 18.08 33.44
CA LEU A 342 -29.82 19.24 32.62
C LEU A 342 -29.68 18.93 31.13
N SER A 343 -30.49 19.60 30.32
CA SER A 343 -30.19 19.77 28.90
C SER A 343 -28.94 20.63 28.69
N HIS A 344 -28.30 20.49 27.52
CA HIS A 344 -27.11 21.22 27.10
C HIS A 344 -27.32 22.75 27.10
N ASP A 345 -28.55 23.19 26.82
CA ASP A 345 -28.93 24.61 26.88
C ASP A 345 -29.33 25.08 28.30
N GLY A 346 -29.39 24.17 29.27
CA GLY A 346 -29.79 24.42 30.65
C GLY A 346 -31.27 24.80 30.82
N THR A 347 -32.10 24.69 29.79
CA THR A 347 -33.51 25.11 29.83
C THR A 347 -34.46 24.01 30.28
N ARG A 348 -34.01 22.74 30.29
CA ARG A 348 -34.79 21.58 30.69
C ARG A 348 -34.06 20.77 31.76
N LEU A 349 -34.82 20.23 32.70
CA LEU A 349 -34.34 19.27 33.68
C LEU A 349 -35.08 17.96 33.49
N LEU A 350 -34.35 16.85 33.33
CA LEU A 350 -34.91 15.50 33.39
C LEU A 350 -34.60 14.91 34.75
N SER A 351 -35.61 14.48 35.49
CA SER A 351 -35.46 13.80 36.77
C SER A 351 -36.09 12.41 36.74
N TRP A 352 -35.60 11.52 37.60
CA TRP A 352 -36.10 10.15 37.73
C TRP A 352 -36.19 9.75 39.21
N SER A 353 -37.21 8.95 39.54
CA SER A 353 -37.64 8.71 40.91
C SER A 353 -38.09 7.27 41.16
N GLU A 354 -38.11 6.90 42.44
CA GLU A 354 -38.75 5.69 42.95
C GLU A 354 -40.26 5.66 42.66
N ASP A 355 -40.91 6.80 42.39
CA ASP A 355 -42.33 6.91 42.03
C ASP A 355 -42.68 6.31 40.65
N GLN A 356 -41.74 5.57 40.06
CA GLN A 356 -41.85 4.88 38.78
C GLN A 356 -41.98 5.85 37.59
N THR A 357 -41.59 7.11 37.78
CA THR A 357 -41.62 8.12 36.72
C THR A 357 -40.26 8.76 36.46
N ALA A 358 -40.02 9.06 35.18
CA ALA A 358 -39.14 10.16 34.80
C ALA A 358 -39.99 11.37 34.39
N ARG A 359 -39.60 12.57 34.83
CA ARG A 359 -40.31 13.82 34.56
C ARG A 359 -39.37 14.82 33.91
N LEU A 360 -39.87 15.53 32.91
CA LEU A 360 -39.17 16.62 32.27
C LEU A 360 -39.74 17.94 32.79
N TRP A 361 -38.88 18.89 33.14
CA TRP A 361 -39.26 20.18 33.70
C TRP A 361 -38.68 21.32 32.87
N GLN A 362 -39.46 22.39 32.71
CA GLN A 362 -39.01 23.64 32.12
C GLN A 362 -38.34 24.49 33.18
N LEU A 363 -37.09 24.88 32.94
CA LEU A 363 -36.37 25.84 33.74
C LEU A 363 -36.45 27.25 33.11
N PRO A 364 -36.49 28.31 33.94
CA PRO A 364 -36.42 28.26 35.40
C PRO A 364 -37.80 28.12 36.06
N SER A 365 -38.90 27.96 35.30
CA SER A 365 -40.27 28.00 35.84
C SER A 365 -40.59 26.84 36.79
N GLY A 366 -39.92 25.69 36.65
CA GLY A 366 -40.21 24.47 37.40
C GLY A 366 -41.49 23.76 36.95
N MET A 367 -42.03 24.13 35.79
CA MET A 367 -43.28 23.56 35.26
C MET A 367 -42.98 22.24 34.54
N PRO A 368 -43.81 21.19 34.69
CA PRO A 368 -43.63 19.95 33.95
C PRO A 368 -43.84 20.16 32.45
N ILE A 369 -43.03 19.48 31.63
CA ILE A 369 -43.15 19.43 30.17
C ILE A 369 -43.70 18.06 29.78
N GLY A 370 -44.96 18.02 29.34
CA GLY A 370 -45.62 16.79 28.94
C GLY A 370 -46.02 15.91 30.13
N GLU A 371 -46.45 14.68 29.83
CA GLU A 371 -46.80 13.70 30.86
C GLU A 371 -45.56 12.95 31.38
N PRO A 372 -45.58 12.46 32.64
CA PRO A 372 -44.52 11.62 33.17
C PRO A 372 -44.29 10.36 32.33
N LEU A 373 -43.02 9.99 32.17
CA LEU A 373 -42.61 8.74 31.54
C LEU A 373 -42.76 7.61 32.57
N MET A 374 -43.84 6.83 32.44
CA MET A 374 -44.23 5.79 33.41
C MET A 374 -43.49 4.46 33.19
N HIS A 375 -43.09 3.82 34.29
CA HIS A 375 -42.49 2.48 34.34
C HIS A 375 -43.23 1.60 35.36
N GLU A 376 -42.98 0.28 35.34
CA GLU A 376 -43.58 -0.67 36.30
C GLU A 376 -42.83 -0.73 37.66
N SER A 377 -41.68 -0.07 37.76
CA SER A 377 -40.81 -0.02 38.94
C SER A 377 -40.02 1.29 38.96
N GLY A 378 -39.47 1.64 40.12
CA GLY A 378 -38.65 2.85 40.32
C GLY A 378 -37.46 2.93 39.37
N LEU A 379 -37.18 4.11 38.84
CA LEU A 379 -36.13 4.34 37.86
C LEU A 379 -34.81 4.66 38.56
N ILE A 380 -33.72 4.03 38.12
CA ILE A 380 -32.38 4.26 38.67
C ILE A 380 -31.54 5.25 37.85
N ALA A 381 -31.89 5.47 36.59
CA ALA A 381 -31.19 6.36 35.68
C ALA A 381 -32.13 6.89 34.59
N ALA A 382 -31.83 8.07 34.07
CA ALA A 382 -32.39 8.56 32.81
C ALA A 382 -31.38 9.47 32.11
N ALA A 383 -31.42 9.54 30.79
CA ALA A 383 -30.52 10.39 30.02
C ALA A 383 -31.17 10.92 28.73
N PHE A 384 -30.74 12.11 28.32
CA PHE A 384 -30.97 12.60 26.97
C PHE A 384 -30.06 11.88 25.98
N ASN A 385 -30.53 11.67 24.76
CA ASN A 385 -29.63 11.38 23.65
C ASN A 385 -28.86 12.65 23.21
N ARG A 386 -27.89 12.50 22.32
CA ARG A 386 -26.96 13.58 21.94
C ARG A 386 -27.63 14.86 21.40
N ASP A 387 -28.75 14.72 20.69
CA ASP A 387 -29.52 15.87 20.15
C ASP A 387 -30.71 16.27 21.04
N GLU A 388 -30.88 15.62 22.19
CA GLU A 388 -31.92 15.85 23.18
C GLU A 388 -33.36 15.81 22.67
N THR A 389 -33.57 15.07 21.58
CA THR A 389 -34.90 14.78 21.04
C THR A 389 -35.51 13.52 21.64
N ARG A 390 -34.71 12.68 22.32
CA ARG A 390 -35.14 11.43 22.93
C ARG A 390 -34.58 11.28 24.33
N ILE A 391 -35.32 10.53 25.14
CA ILE A 391 -34.96 10.16 26.50
C ILE A 391 -34.83 8.64 26.55
N ILE A 392 -33.81 8.14 27.25
CA ILE A 392 -33.68 6.75 27.68
C ILE A 392 -33.82 6.70 29.20
N THR A 393 -34.52 5.69 29.70
CA THR A 393 -34.84 5.46 31.12
C THR A 393 -34.61 4.01 31.50
#